data_AF-A0A2M7KPV8-F1
#
_entry.id   AF-A0A2M7KPV8-F1
#
_cell.length_a   1.000
_cell.length_b   1.000
_cell.length_c   1.000
_cell.angle_alpha   90.00
_cell.angle_beta   90.00
_cell.angle_gamma   90.00
#
_symmetry.space_group_name_H-M   'P 1'
#
loop_
_entity.id
_entity.type
_entity.pdbx_description
1 polymer ?
#
loop_
_entity_poly.entity_id
_entity_poly.type
_entity_poly.pdbx_seq_one_letter_code
_entity_poly.pdbx_strand_id
1 'polypeptide(L)'
;MSLNVSLRVDPTTSAVSVTLPKRPTPHVSPVLFPFFFGLLAEGSTKALQCREFRLDENDHFGRLIKTAHSDVIGTVTVEEVS
;
A
#
# COMPACT_ATOMS: atom_id res chain seq x y z
N MET A 1 -9.86 5.86 9.71
CA MET A 1 -8.77 6.48 8.92
C MET A 1 -9.07 6.21 7.46
N SER A 2 -9.12 7.23 6.60
CA SER A 2 -9.42 7.06 5.18
C SER A 2 -8.14 7.22 4.38
N LEU A 3 -7.86 6.28 3.46
CA LEU A 3 -6.70 6.37 2.59
C LEU A 3 -7.06 7.16 1.33
N ASN A 4 -6.22 8.12 0.98
CA ASN A 4 -6.32 8.90 -0.24
C ASN A 4 -5.18 8.45 -1.18
N VAL A 5 -5.54 7.86 -2.33
CA VAL A 5 -4.56 7.43 -3.35
C VAL A 5 -4.70 8.33 -4.57
N SER A 6 -3.64 9.08 -4.87
CA SER A 6 -3.56 9.96 -6.04
C SER A 6 -2.56 9.38 -7.05
N LEU A 7 -3.00 9.17 -8.29
CA LEU A 7 -2.16 8.70 -9.39
C LEU A 7 -1.94 9.82 -10.39
N ARG A 8 -0.69 10.00 -10.84
CA ARG A 8 -0.38 10.96 -11.90
C ARG A 8 -1.14 10.59 -13.18
N VAL A 9 -1.94 11.52 -13.68
CA VAL A 9 -2.70 11.37 -14.92
C VAL A 9 -1.83 11.84 -16.09
N ASP A 10 -0.95 10.95 -16.54
CA ASP A 10 -0.17 11.11 -17.74
C ASP A 10 -0.58 10.02 -18.75
N PRO A 11 -1.10 10.38 -19.93
CA PRO A 11 -1.61 9.42 -20.92
C PRO A 11 -0.53 8.50 -21.50
N THR A 12 0.75 8.83 -21.33
CA THR A 12 1.88 8.01 -21.80
C THR A 12 2.27 6.89 -20.82
N THR A 13 1.65 6.87 -19.64
CA THR A 13 2.02 5.94 -18.57
C THR A 13 0.84 5.03 -18.20
N SER A 14 1.11 3.80 -17.77
CA SER A 14 0.07 2.84 -17.36
C SER A 14 -0.39 3.05 -15.92
N ALA A 15 -1.62 2.64 -15.60
CA ALA A 15 -2.09 2.56 -14.22
C ALA A 15 -1.31 1.50 -13.44
N VAL A 16 -1.20 1.68 -12.12
CA VAL A 16 -0.52 0.72 -11.24
C VAL A 16 -1.29 -0.60 -11.11
N SER A 17 -2.60 -0.56 -11.30
CA SER A 17 -3.48 -1.72 -11.32
C SER A 17 -4.73 -1.41 -12.14
N VAL A 18 -5.31 -2.44 -12.75
CA VAL A 18 -6.64 -2.35 -13.42
C VAL A 18 -7.76 -1.98 -12.44
N THR A 19 -7.60 -2.32 -11.15
CA THR A 19 -8.55 -1.96 -10.07
C THR A 19 -8.28 -0.59 -9.45
N LEU A 20 -7.17 0.07 -9.82
CA LEU A 20 -6.82 1.44 -9.42
C LEU A 20 -6.53 2.28 -10.67
N PRO A 21 -7.56 2.61 -11.48
CA PRO A 21 -7.38 3.38 -12.70
C PRO A 21 -6.92 4.81 -12.40
N LYS A 22 -6.20 5.41 -13.35
CA LYS A 22 -5.83 6.83 -13.29
C LYS A 22 -7.07 7.70 -13.44
N ARG A 23 -7.21 8.68 -12.55
CA ARG A 23 -8.27 9.69 -12.62
C ARG A 23 -7.83 10.97 -11.89
N PRO A 24 -8.39 12.15 -12.23
CA PRO A 24 -8.00 13.42 -11.61
C PRO A 24 -8.31 13.48 -10.11
N THR A 25 -9.36 12.79 -9.66
CA THR A 25 -9.78 12.79 -8.26
C THR A 25 -9.22 11.60 -7.51
N PRO A 26 -8.75 11.74 -6.25
CA PRO A 26 -8.17 10.61 -5.55
C PRO A 26 -9.13 9.46 -5.27
N HIS A 27 -8.61 8.24 -5.14
CA HIS A 27 -9.38 7.10 -4.62
C HIS A 27 -9.47 7.21 -3.10
N VAL A 28 -10.69 7.10 -2.58
CA VAL A 28 -10.98 7.21 -1.14
C VAL A 28 -11.70 5.95 -0.69
N SER A 29 -11.22 5.34 0.40
CA SER A 29 -11.83 4.16 0.99
C SER A 29 -11.60 4.16 2.51
N PRO A 30 -12.56 3.66 3.32
CA PRO A 30 -12.35 3.45 4.75
C PRO A 30 -11.51 2.19 5.06
N VAL A 31 -11.28 1.34 4.05
CA VAL A 31 -10.46 0.13 4.15
C VAL A 31 -9.34 0.17 3.11
N LEU A 32 -8.28 -0.61 3.34
CA LEU A 32 -7.15 -0.68 2.42
C LEU A 32 -7.60 -1.26 1.06
N PHE A 33 -7.14 -0.68 -0.05
CA PHE A 33 -7.49 -1.20 -1.38
C PHE A 33 -6.89 -2.60 -1.58
N PRO A 34 -7.62 -3.55 -2.20
CA PRO A 34 -7.13 -4.91 -2.44
C PRO A 34 -5.74 -4.99 -3.08
N PHE A 35 -5.42 -4.05 -3.97
CA PHE A 35 -4.11 -3.95 -4.59
C PHE A 35 -2.95 -3.93 -3.58
N PHE A 36 -3.06 -3.19 -2.49
CA PHE A 36 -1.98 -3.04 -1.51
C PHE A 36 -1.80 -4.26 -0.60
N PHE A 37 -2.78 -5.15 -0.50
CA PHE A 37 -2.60 -6.39 0.24
C PHE A 37 -1.54 -7.29 -0.40
N GLY A 38 -1.35 -7.21 -1.72
CA GLY A 38 -0.27 -7.92 -2.41
C GLY A 38 1.14 -7.45 -2.04
N LEU A 39 1.28 -6.30 -1.35
CA LEU A 39 2.56 -5.79 -0.84
C LEU A 39 2.82 -6.21 0.62
N LEU A 40 1.81 -6.76 1.31
CA LEU A 40 1.95 -7.14 2.72
C LEU A 40 2.53 -8.55 2.83
N ALA A 41 3.51 -8.73 3.70
CA ALA A 41 4.01 -10.06 4.01
C ALA A 41 2.90 -10.93 4.65
N GLU A 42 3.01 -12.25 4.48
CA GLU A 42 2.10 -13.24 5.05
C GLU A 42 2.86 -14.26 5.90
N GLY A 43 2.14 -15.10 6.64
CA GLY A 43 2.72 -16.20 7.42
C GLY A 43 3.78 -15.78 8.44
N SER A 44 4.93 -16.46 8.44
CA SER A 44 6.03 -16.21 9.38
C SER A 44 6.68 -14.83 9.19
N THR A 45 6.82 -14.36 7.95
CA THR A 45 7.38 -13.03 7.65
C THR A 45 6.50 -11.92 8.19
N LYS A 46 5.17 -12.07 8.08
CA LYS A 46 4.21 -11.17 8.74
C LYS A 46 4.46 -11.10 10.24
N ALA A 47 4.55 -12.25 10.91
CA ALA A 47 4.70 -12.31 12.36
C ALA A 47 6.01 -11.65 12.83
N LEU A 48 7.11 -11.88 12.09
CA LEU A 48 8.39 -11.23 12.35
C LEU A 48 8.26 -9.72 12.20
N GLN A 49 7.76 -9.22 11.07
CA GLN A 49 7.61 -7.78 10.83
C GLN A 49 6.73 -7.11 11.89
N CYS A 50 5.61 -7.74 12.30
CA CYS A 50 4.73 -7.19 13.32
C CYS A 50 5.45 -7.09 14.69
N ARG A 51 6.27 -8.09 15.04
CA ARG A 51 7.07 -8.05 16.27
C ARG A 51 8.15 -6.98 16.24
N GLU A 52 8.93 -6.93 15.16
CA GLU A 52 10.05 -5.99 15.02
C GLU A 52 9.57 -4.54 15.04
N PHE A 53 8.47 -4.23 14.35
CA PHE A 53 7.91 -2.88 14.29
C PHE A 53 6.83 -2.58 15.34
N ARG A 54 6.53 -3.53 16.23
CA ARG A 54 5.49 -3.43 17.27
C ARG A 54 4.11 -3.04 16.70
N LEU A 55 3.73 -3.70 15.62
CA LEU A 55 2.46 -3.48 14.91
C LEU A 55 1.42 -4.52 15.34
N ASP A 56 0.14 -4.11 15.36
CA ASP A 56 -0.98 -5.05 15.37
C ASP A 56 -1.01 -5.78 14.01
N GLU A 57 -1.16 -7.10 14.06
CA GLU A 57 -1.25 -7.94 12.87
C GLU A 57 -2.40 -7.55 11.92
N ASN A 58 -3.47 -6.98 12.47
CA ASN A 58 -4.66 -6.53 11.76
C ASN A 58 -4.58 -5.06 11.33
N ASP A 59 -3.54 -4.33 11.75
CA ASP A 59 -3.27 -2.97 11.28
C ASP A 59 -2.60 -3.01 9.89
N HIS A 60 -3.42 -3.26 8.87
CA HIS A 60 -2.96 -3.34 7.49
C HIS A 60 -2.33 -2.03 7.00
N PHE A 61 -2.80 -0.87 7.49
CA PHE A 61 -2.25 0.43 7.11
C PHE A 61 -0.89 0.67 7.74
N GLY A 62 -0.77 0.43 9.05
CA GLY A 62 0.51 0.54 9.76
C GLY A 62 1.55 -0.42 9.18
N ARG A 63 1.15 -1.65 8.88
CA ARG A 63 2.01 -2.62 8.17
C ARG A 63 2.45 -2.09 6.81
N LEU A 64 1.54 -1.62 5.98
CA LEU A 64 1.88 -1.09 4.64
C LEU A 64 2.92 0.03 4.74
N ILE A 65 2.69 1.06 5.56
CA ILE A 65 3.61 2.21 5.65
C ILE A 65 4.97 1.79 6.23
N LYS A 66 5.00 0.87 7.19
CA LYS A 66 6.25 0.44 7.84
C LYS A 66 7.04 -0.60 7.06
N THR A 67 6.43 -1.34 6.13
CA THR A 67 7.13 -2.43 5.45
C THR A 67 7.20 -2.27 3.94
N ALA A 68 6.37 -1.43 3.33
CA ALA A 68 6.33 -1.28 1.87
C ALA A 68 7.19 -0.13 1.32
N HIS A 69 8.05 0.48 2.14
CA HIS A 69 8.96 1.55 1.71
C HIS A 69 10.30 1.02 1.17
N SER A 70 10.67 -0.23 1.50
CA SER A 70 11.91 -0.87 1.05
C SER A 70 11.74 -2.39 0.96
N ASP A 71 12.44 -3.02 0.01
CA ASP A 71 12.50 -4.49 -0.11
C ASP A 71 11.12 -5.16 -0.30
N VAL A 72 10.33 -4.59 -1.20
CA VAL A 72 9.01 -5.09 -1.61
C VAL A 72 9.10 -6.00 -2.83
N ILE A 73 8.28 -7.05 -2.85
CA ILE A 73 8.06 -7.83 -4.07
C ILE A 73 7.29 -6.96 -5.07
N GLY A 74 7.87 -6.70 -6.23
CA GLY A 74 7.27 -5.89 -7.30
C GLY A 74 8.02 -4.57 -7.54
N THR A 75 7.33 -3.58 -8.10
CA THR A 75 7.91 -2.29 -8.53
C THR A 75 7.24 -1.08 -7.86
N VAL A 76 6.47 -1.31 -6.80
CA VAL A 76 5.69 -0.27 -6.11
C VAL A 76 6.09 -0.19 -4.65
N THR A 77 6.61 0.96 -4.25
CA THR A 77 6.85 1.31 -2.85
C THR A 77 5.77 2.26 -2.34
N VAL A 78 5.57 2.29 -1.03
CA VAL A 78 4.63 3.18 -0.33
C VAL A 78 5.38 3.91 0.78
N GLU A 79 5.25 5.23 0.79
CA GLU A 79 5.90 6.12 1.76
C GLU A 79 4.87 7.08 2.35
N GLU A 80 5.14 7.57 3.55
CA GLU A 80 4.35 8.61 4.18
C GLU A 80 4.58 9.95 3.45
N VAL A 81 3.50 10.66 3.13
CA VAL A 81 3.59 11.99 2.52
C VAL A 81 3.85 13.00 3.64
N SER A 82 4.94 13.76 3.53
CA SER A 82 5.31 14.86 4.44
C SER A 82 4.78 16.21 3.99
#